data_AF-A0A915JXE2-F1
#
_entry.id   AF-A0A915JXE2-F1
#
_cell.length_a   1.000
_cell.length_b   1.000
_cell.length_c   1.000
_cell.angle_alpha   90.00
_cell.angle_beta   90.00
_cell.angle_gamma   90.00
#
_symmetry.space_group_name_H-M   'P 1'
#
loop_
_entity.id
_entity.type
_entity.pdbx_description
1 polymer ?
#
loop_
_entity_poly.entity_id
_entity_poly.type
_entity_poly.pdbx_seq_one_letter_code
_entity_poly.pdbx_strand_id
1 'polypeptide(L)'
;MLLSVADVDYALVLNEMEKKHSDVDLGGHWSPKFCRPRRRLAIIVPYRNRAKHLVVLLNELHDILKRQLSEYRVFVAEQVNVFLKLKGILIVHNLSF
;
A
#
# COMPACT_ATOMS: atom_id res chain seq x y z
N MET A 1 13.82 -24.35 1.21
CA MET A 1 14.18 -24.43 -0.22
C MET A 1 12.92 -24.81 -0.98
N LEU A 2 12.64 -24.09 -2.06
CA LEU A 2 11.40 -23.99 -2.85
C LEU A 2 10.35 -23.02 -2.27
N LEU A 3 10.47 -21.76 -2.68
CA LEU A 3 9.37 -20.81 -2.71
C LEU A 3 8.28 -21.42 -3.60
N SER A 4 7.05 -21.50 -3.09
CA SER A 4 5.92 -22.02 -3.85
C SER A 4 5.64 -21.11 -5.06
N VAL A 5 4.98 -21.64 -6.11
CA VAL A 5 4.55 -20.83 -7.27
C VAL A 5 3.73 -19.60 -6.84
N ALA A 6 3.00 -19.71 -5.73
CA ALA A 6 2.25 -18.61 -5.11
C ALA A 6 3.14 -17.50 -4.53
N ASP A 7 4.37 -17.82 -4.10
CA ASP A 7 5.35 -16.85 -3.60
C ASP A 7 6.03 -16.10 -4.77
N VAL A 8 6.27 -16.80 -5.89
CA VAL A 8 6.81 -16.20 -7.12
C VAL A 8 5.82 -15.23 -7.75
N ASP A 9 4.54 -15.62 -7.85
CA ASP A 9 3.46 -14.76 -8.35
C ASP A 9 3.26 -13.51 -7.48
N TYR A 10 3.33 -13.67 -6.15
CA TYR A 10 3.22 -12.56 -5.21
C TYR A 10 4.35 -11.51 -5.36
N ALA A 11 5.59 -11.96 -5.54
CA ALA A 11 6.73 -11.06 -5.76
C ALA A 11 6.62 -10.27 -7.08
N LEU A 12 6.10 -10.91 -8.13
CA LEU A 12 5.86 -10.24 -9.41
C LEU A 12 4.84 -9.11 -9.27
N VAL A 13 3.69 -9.37 -8.65
CA VAL A 13 2.63 -8.38 -8.45
C VAL A 13 3.12 -7.19 -7.62
N LEU A 14 3.94 -7.43 -6.60
CA LEU A 14 4.54 -6.35 -5.80
C LEU A 14 5.45 -5.45 -6.63
N ASN A 15 6.33 -6.03 -7.44
CA ASN A 15 7.25 -5.26 -8.30
C ASN A 15 6.50 -4.45 -9.36
N GLU A 16 5.45 -5.03 -9.94
CA GLU A 16 4.61 -4.33 -10.91
C GLU A 16 3.89 -3.13 -10.27
N MET A 17 3.34 -3.31 -9.06
CA MET A 17 2.68 -2.24 -8.31
C MET A 17 3.67 -1.12 -7.94
N GLU A 18 4.89 -1.44 -7.51
CA GLU A 18 5.94 -0.45 -7.21
C GLU A 18 6.29 0.38 -8.43
N LYS A 19 6.51 -0.28 -9.56
CA LYS A 19 6.82 0.40 -10.82
C LYS A 19 5.69 1.32 -11.26
N LYS A 20 4.44 0.83 -11.16
CA LYS A 20 3.22 1.58 -11.50
C LYS A 20 3.00 2.78 -10.58
N HIS A 21 3.42 2.70 -9.32
CA HIS A 21 3.23 3.73 -8.31
C HIS A 21 4.54 4.37 -7.84
N SER A 22 5.51 4.49 -8.74
CA SER A 22 6.83 5.10 -8.48
C SER A 22 6.78 6.59 -8.10
N ASP A 23 5.63 7.24 -8.27
CA ASP A 23 5.34 8.60 -7.85
C ASP A 23 4.79 8.72 -6.41
N VAL A 24 4.56 7.60 -5.72
CA VAL A 24 4.15 7.56 -4.31
C VAL A 24 5.39 7.58 -3.43
N ASP A 25 5.42 8.50 -2.46
CA ASP A 25 6.52 8.66 -1.53
C ASP A 25 6.60 7.51 -0.51
N LEU A 26 7.77 7.38 0.11
CA LEU A 26 8.01 6.49 1.26
C LEU A 26 6.91 6.64 2.33
N GLY A 27 6.39 5.50 2.79
CA GLY A 27 5.31 5.46 3.78
C GLY A 27 3.93 5.75 3.20
N GLY A 28 3.73 5.56 1.90
CA GLY A 28 2.41 5.48 1.26
C GLY A 28 1.75 6.83 1.04
N HIS A 29 2.55 7.89 0.91
CA HIS A 29 2.06 9.26 0.73
C HIS A 29 2.06 9.68 -0.73
N TRP A 30 1.04 10.40 -1.15
CA TRP A 30 1.00 11.02 -2.47
C TRP A 30 0.22 12.33 -2.42
N SER A 31 0.62 13.29 -3.25
CA SER A 31 -0.05 14.57 -3.42
C SER A 31 0.04 15.06 -4.88
N PRO A 32 -1.01 15.68 -5.44
CA PRO A 32 -0.96 16.19 -6.81
C PRO A 32 0.07 17.33 -6.93
N LYS A 33 0.95 17.24 -7.94
CA LYS A 33 2.05 18.21 -8.13
C LYS A 33 1.63 19.52 -8.83
N PHE A 34 0.54 19.48 -9.59
CA PHE A 34 0.13 20.59 -10.47
C PHE A 34 -1.12 21.33 -10.00
N CYS A 35 -1.72 20.92 -8.87
CA CYS A 35 -2.90 21.56 -8.33
C CYS A 35 -3.00 21.42 -6.82
N ARG A 36 -3.88 22.21 -6.19
CA ARG A 36 -4.23 22.03 -4.78
C ARG A 36 -5.09 20.76 -4.65
N PRO A 37 -4.82 19.87 -3.69
CA PRO A 37 -5.59 18.65 -3.51
C PRO A 37 -7.04 18.96 -3.13
N ARG A 38 -7.98 18.14 -3.63
CA ARG A 38 -9.40 18.26 -3.31
C ARG A 38 -9.72 17.88 -1.87
N ARG A 39 -8.99 16.91 -1.33
CA ARG A 39 -9.09 16.39 0.04
C ARG A 39 -7.71 15.99 0.55
N ARG A 40 -7.56 15.98 1.88
CA ARG A 40 -6.39 15.43 2.58
C ARG A 40 -6.86 14.26 3.44
N LEU A 41 -6.35 13.07 3.18
CA LEU A 41 -6.87 11.83 3.76
C LEU A 41 -5.77 11.05 4.49
N ALA A 42 -6.05 10.63 5.72
CA ALA A 42 -5.32 9.56 6.39
C ALA A 42 -6.16 8.29 6.28
N ILE A 43 -5.67 7.29 5.54
CA ILE A 43 -6.41 6.05 5.29
C ILE A 43 -5.81 4.96 6.16
N ILE A 44 -6.64 4.34 7.01
CA ILE A 44 -6.22 3.27 7.90
C ILE A 44 -6.85 1.97 7.39
N VAL A 45 -6.01 1.04 6.94
CA VAL A 45 -6.42 -0.28 6.47
C VAL A 45 -6.17 -1.28 7.60
N PRO A 46 -7.21 -1.79 8.29
CA PRO A 46 -7.04 -2.89 9.21
C PRO A 46 -6.62 -4.15 8.44
N TYR A 47 -5.60 -4.85 8.95
CA TYR A 47 -5.01 -5.99 8.26
C TYR A 47 -4.70 -7.14 9.22
N ARG A 48 -5.01 -8.36 8.77
CA ARG A 48 -4.65 -9.62 9.44
C ARG A 48 -4.44 -10.73 8.40
N ASN A 49 -3.20 -11.19 8.27
CA ASN A 49 -2.80 -12.41 7.56
C ASN A 49 -3.44 -12.64 6.17
N ARG A 50 -3.53 -11.59 5.33
CA ARG A 50 -4.13 -11.66 3.97
C ARG A 50 -3.34 -10.83 2.96
N ALA A 51 -2.04 -11.09 2.85
CA ALA A 51 -1.09 -10.25 2.10
C ALA A 51 -1.53 -9.99 0.65
N LYS A 52 -2.01 -11.03 -0.04
CA LYS A 52 -2.51 -10.93 -1.42
C LYS A 52 -3.66 -9.92 -1.57
N HIS A 53 -4.64 -9.94 -0.66
CA HIS A 53 -5.73 -8.97 -0.70
C HIS A 53 -5.26 -7.56 -0.40
N LEU A 54 -4.32 -7.41 0.53
CA LEU A 54 -3.76 -6.09 0.85
C LEU A 54 -3.08 -5.49 -0.38
N VAL A 55 -2.29 -6.27 -1.12
CA VAL A 55 -1.62 -5.80 -2.33
C VAL A 55 -2.62 -5.34 -3.39
N VAL A 56 -3.64 -6.16 -3.69
CA VAL A 56 -4.70 -5.80 -4.65
C VAL A 56 -5.43 -4.53 -4.20
N LEU A 57 -5.80 -4.44 -2.91
CA LEU A 57 -6.45 -3.27 -2.35
C LEU A 57 -5.59 -2.00 -2.52
N LEU A 58 -4.31 -2.07 -2.17
CA LEU A 58 -3.42 -0.91 -2.26
C LEU A 58 -3.23 -0.45 -3.71
N ASN A 59 -3.05 -1.37 -4.66
CA ASN A 59 -2.94 -1.06 -6.08
C ASN A 59 -4.16 -0.27 -6.60
N GLU A 60 -5.37 -0.74 -6.29
CA GLU A 60 -6.60 -0.07 -6.71
C GLU A 60 -6.83 1.24 -5.96
N LEU A 61 -6.52 1.27 -4.67
CA LEU A 61 -6.70 2.45 -3.82
C LEU A 61 -5.83 3.62 -4.31
N HIS A 62 -4.57 3.36 -4.64
CA HIS A 62 -3.67 4.37 -5.20
C HIS A 62 -4.24 4.98 -6.49
N ASP A 63 -4.71 4.15 -7.41
CA ASP A 63 -5.31 4.58 -8.66
C ASP A 63 -6.57 5.44 -8.44
N ILE A 64 -7.48 4.98 -7.57
CA ILE A 64 -8.74 5.69 -7.27
C ILE A 64 -8.44 7.07 -6.68
N LEU A 65 -7.54 7.15 -5.68
CA LEU A 65 -7.26 8.40 -4.98
C LEU A 65 -6.51 9.41 -5.84
N LYS A 66 -5.59 8.95 -6.70
CA LYS A 66 -4.90 9.80 -7.68
C LYS A 66 -5.88 10.40 -8.69
N ARG A 67 -6.80 9.57 -9.24
CA ARG A 67 -7.87 10.06 -10.14
C ARG A 67 -8.77 11.09 -9.45
N GLN A 68 -8.96 10.98 -8.15
CA GLN A 68 -9.72 11.95 -7.34
C GLN A 68 -8.93 13.21 -6.95
N LEU A 69 -7.64 13.29 -7.27
CA LEU A 69 -6.74 14.39 -6.89
C LEU A 69 -6.74 14.65 -5.38
N SER A 70 -6.76 13.58 -4.59
CA SER A 70 -6.66 13.66 -3.13
C SER A 70 -5.22 13.54 -2.71
N GLU A 71 -4.78 14.39 -1.77
CA GLU A 71 -3.56 14.13 -1.01
C GLU A 71 -3.90 13.04 0.01
N TYR A 72 -3.10 11.99 0.08
CA TYR A 72 -3.37 10.89 0.99
C TYR A 72 -2.10 10.26 1.56
N ARG A 73 -2.27 9.59 2.70
CA ARG A 73 -1.30 8.66 3.26
C ARG A 73 -2.01 7.39 3.69
N VAL A 74 -1.49 6.23 3.27
CA VAL A 74 -2.04 4.93 3.66
C VAL A 74 -1.25 4.33 4.83
N PHE A 75 -1.96 3.98 5.89
CA PHE A 75 -1.45 3.27 7.06
C PHE A 75 -2.10 1.89 7.10
N VAL A 76 -1.31 0.86 7.34
CA VAL A 76 -1.85 -0.47 7.57
C VAL A 76 -1.74 -0.78 9.05
N ALA A 77 -2.89 -1.03 9.66
CA ALA A 77 -3.02 -1.42 11.05
C ALA A 77 -2.97 -2.94 11.13
N GLU A 78 -1.79 -3.48 11.37
CA GLU A 78 -1.55 -4.91 11.49
C GLU A 78 -1.96 -5.41 12.88
N GLN A 79 -2.85 -6.39 12.91
CA GLN A 79 -3.20 -7.08 14.15
C GLN A 79 -2.18 -8.19 14.44
N VAL A 80 -1.38 -8.00 15.49
CA VAL A 80 -0.48 -9.02 16.03
C VAL A 80 -1.05 -9.48 17.37
N ASN A 81 -1.83 -10.56 17.35
CA ASN A 81 -2.60 -11.06 18.51
C ASN A 81 -3.65 -10.06 19.03
N VAL A 82 -3.54 -9.62 20.29
CA VAL A 82 -4.47 -8.67 20.94
C VAL A 82 -4.05 -7.20 20.68
N PHE A 83 -2.89 -6.97 20.05
CA PHE A 83 -2.34 -5.64 19.84
C PHE A 83 -2.48 -5.17 18.39
N LEU A 84 -2.81 -3.88 18.23
CA LEU A 84 -2.83 -3.19 16.95
C LEU A 84 -1.51 -2.44 16.75
N LYS A 85 -0.83 -2.69 15.62
CA LYS A 85 0.39 -1.98 15.23
C LYS A 85 0.12 -1.16 13.98
N LEU A 86 0.27 0.16 14.07
CA LEU A 86 0.16 1.05 12.92
C LEU A 86 1.51 1.14 12.21
N LYS A 87 1.57 0.68 10.96
CA LYS A 87 2.72 0.87 10.06
C LYS A 87 2.30 1.81 8.93
N GLY A 88 3.07 2.88 8.71
CA GLY A 88 3.02 3.59 7.43
C GLY A 88 3.63 2.67 6.38
N ILE A 89 2.84 2.20 5.42
CA ILE A 89 3.32 1.22 4.45
C ILE A 89 3.88 1.92 3.23
N LEU A 90 5.16 1.68 3.00
CA LEU A 90 5.75 1.75 1.67
C LEU A 90 5.54 0.40 0.99
N ILE A 91 5.11 0.44 -0.25
CA ILE A 91 5.18 -0.72 -1.13
C ILE A 91 6.68 -1.00 -1.40
N VAL A 92 7.09 -2.22 -1.01
CA VAL A 92 8.32 -2.99 -1.32
C VAL A 92 9.44 -3.07 -0.27
N HIS A 93 9.80 -2.04 0.49
CA HIS A 93 10.93 -2.19 1.42
C HIS A 93 10.59 -2.60 2.87
N ASN A 94 9.31 -2.71 3.25
CA ASN A 94 8.94 -2.95 4.66
C ASN A 94 7.75 -3.91 4.86
N LEU A 95 7.57 -4.87 3.94
CA LEU A 95 6.70 -6.03 4.17
C LEU A 95 7.54 -7.19 4.76
N SER A 96 8.27 -6.92 5.84
CA SER A 96 8.72 -8.00 6.72
C SER A 96 7.59 -8.25 7.72
N PHE A 97 6.88 -9.37 7.52
CA PHE A 97 5.97 -9.95 8.51
C PHE A 97 6.76 -10.42 9.73
#